data_AF-A0A1G1PW34-F1
#
_entry.id   AF-A0A1G1PW34-F1
#
_cell.length_a   1.000
_cell.length_b   1.000
_cell.length_c   1.000
_cell.angle_alpha   90.00
_cell.angle_beta   90.00
_cell.angle_gamma   90.00
#
_symmetry.space_group_name_H-M   'P 1'
#
loop_
_entity.id
_entity.type
_entity.pdbx_description
1 polymer ?
#
loop_
_entity_poly.entity_id
_entity_poly.type
_entity_poly.pdbx_seq_one_letter_code
_entity_poly.pdbx_strand_id
1 'polypeptide(L)'
;MKTVKHEEIRKEYRREDLGKGIRGKYFEEYKKGTNLVLLSPDVAAAFPDENSVNEALRGLLKVAQQSIGLMKRPSGRRAWRNASGFVR
;
A
#
# COMPACT_ATOMS: atom_id res chain seq x y z
N MET A 1 -6.44 -17.28 9.19
CA MET A 1 -5.14 -17.16 9.89
C MET A 1 -4.77 -18.53 10.44
N LYS A 2 -3.63 -19.10 10.09
CA LYS A 2 -3.15 -20.34 10.73
C LYS A 2 -2.75 -19.97 12.15
N THR A 3 -3.50 -20.44 13.13
CA THR A 3 -3.20 -20.29 14.56
C THR A 3 -2.00 -21.16 14.87
N VAL A 4 -0.80 -20.59 14.76
CA VAL A 4 0.42 -21.25 15.21
C VAL A 4 0.39 -21.21 16.73
N LYS A 5 0.24 -22.39 17.36
CA LYS A 5 0.42 -22.56 18.80
C LYS A 5 1.73 -21.89 19.20
N HIS A 6 1.73 -21.16 20.32
CA HIS A 6 2.93 -20.60 20.92
C HIS A 6 3.80 -21.75 21.44
N GLU A 7 4.43 -22.49 20.54
CA GLU A 7 5.52 -23.39 20.89
C GLU A 7 6.74 -22.52 21.24
N GLU A 8 6.71 -22.10 22.51
CA GLU A 8 7.79 -21.66 23.40
C GLU A 8 9.13 -21.36 22.72
N ILE A 9 9.41 -20.06 22.56
CA ILE A 9 10.78 -19.59 22.35
C ILE A 9 11.58 -20.01 23.58
N ARG A 10 12.56 -20.90 23.38
CA ARG A 10 13.41 -21.42 24.46
C ARG A 10 14.40 -20.34 24.89
N LYS A 11 14.72 -20.29 26.19
CA LYS A 11 15.75 -19.38 26.73
C LYS A 11 17.13 -19.64 26.12
N GLU A 12 17.40 -20.87 25.72
CA GLU A 12 18.66 -21.29 25.11
C GLU A 12 18.41 -22.40 24.08
N TYR A 13 19.21 -22.39 23.02
CA TYR A 13 19.24 -23.41 21.98
C TYR A 13 20.61 -24.08 21.97
N ARG A 14 20.64 -25.41 21.92
CA ARG A 14 21.86 -26.16 21.67
C ARG A 14 22.10 -26.29 20.17
N ARG A 15 23.32 -26.65 19.78
CA ARG A 15 23.67 -26.76 18.35
C ARG A 15 22.83 -27.81 17.63
N GLU A 16 22.45 -28.87 18.33
CA GLU A 16 21.65 -29.97 17.81
C GLU A 16 20.22 -29.53 17.48
N ASP A 17 19.71 -28.51 18.19
CA ASP A 17 18.37 -27.95 17.99
C ASP A 17 18.26 -27.12 16.69
N LEU A 18 19.38 -26.56 16.22
CA LEU A 18 19.42 -25.60 15.10
C LEU A 18 19.51 -26.28 13.73
N GLY A 19 19.80 -27.58 13.69
CA GLY A 19 19.97 -28.35 12.46
C GLY A 19 21.14 -27.87 11.58
N LYS A 20 21.12 -28.27 10.29
CA LYS A 20 22.16 -27.89 9.33
C LYS A 20 21.93 -26.48 8.79
N GLY A 21 22.96 -25.63 8.87
CA GLY A 21 22.92 -24.29 8.29
C GLY A 21 22.87 -24.35 6.75
N ILE A 22 21.88 -23.69 6.15
CA ILE A 22 21.74 -23.54 4.70
C ILE A 22 22.13 -22.11 4.32
N ARG A 23 23.16 -21.96 3.48
CA ARG A 23 23.59 -20.66 2.98
C ARG A 23 22.48 -20.03 2.15
N GLY A 24 22.10 -18.80 2.51
CA GLY A 24 21.08 -18.05 1.77
C GLY A 24 19.63 -18.51 2.00
N LYS A 25 19.33 -19.28 3.05
CA LYS A 25 17.97 -19.77 3.36
C LYS A 25 16.89 -18.69 3.28
N TYR A 26 17.19 -17.47 3.73
CA TYR A 26 16.29 -16.32 3.76
C TYR A 26 16.75 -15.18 2.84
N PHE A 27 17.68 -15.45 1.92
CA PHE A 27 18.31 -14.40 1.11
C PHE A 27 17.32 -13.72 0.16
N GLU A 28 16.47 -14.49 -0.51
CA GLU A 28 15.46 -13.96 -1.42
C GLU A 28 14.35 -13.19 -0.66
N GLU A 29 13.99 -13.64 0.54
CA GLU A 29 13.04 -12.93 1.41
C GLU A 29 13.63 -11.61 1.93
N TYR A 30 14.90 -11.62 2.32
CA TYR A 30 15.61 -10.41 2.70
C TYR A 30 15.77 -9.42 1.53
N LYS A 31 16.10 -9.93 0.33
CA LYS A 31 16.23 -9.14 -0.90
C LYS A 31 14.95 -8.48 -1.36
N LYS A 32 13.78 -9.10 -1.10
CA LYS A 32 12.48 -8.47 -1.37
C LYS A 32 12.33 -7.14 -0.64
N GLY A 33 13.14 -6.91 0.39
CA GLY A 33 13.13 -5.71 1.21
C GLY A 33 11.90 -5.72 2.11
N THR A 34 12.11 -5.43 3.39
CA THR A 34 11.02 -4.98 4.24
C THR A 34 10.92 -3.47 4.08
N ASN A 35 9.82 -2.99 3.49
CA ASN A 35 9.60 -1.56 3.28
C ASN A 35 9.11 -0.93 4.59
N LEU A 36 9.96 -0.97 5.63
CA LEU A 36 9.67 -0.39 6.94
C LEU A 36 10.00 1.10 6.91
N VAL A 37 8.99 1.92 7.22
CA VAL A 37 9.14 3.37 7.33
C VAL A 37 8.90 3.76 8.78
N LEU A 38 9.91 4.38 9.40
CA LEU A 38 9.76 4.94 10.73
C LEU A 38 8.91 6.21 10.64
N LEU A 39 7.78 6.23 11.34
CA LEU A 39 6.94 7.42 11.45
C LEU A 39 7.60 8.44 12.40
N SER A 40 7.37 9.72 12.14
CA SER A 40 7.73 10.76 13.09
C SER A 40 6.88 10.63 14.38
N PRO A 41 7.40 11.09 15.54
CA PRO A 41 6.73 10.87 16.83
C PRO A 41 5.31 11.44 16.91
N ASP A 42 5.06 12.58 16.26
CA ASP A 42 3.76 13.23 16.18
C ASP A 42 2.75 12.40 15.37
N VAL A 43 3.16 11.82 14.25
CA VAL A 43 2.32 10.95 13.42
C VAL A 43 2.06 9.63 14.14
N ALA A 44 3.08 9.03 14.79
CA ALA A 44 2.92 7.83 15.59
C ALA A 44 1.99 8.03 16.81
N ALA A 45 1.96 9.24 17.38
CA ALA A 45 1.02 9.56 18.46
C ALA A 45 -0.43 9.68 17.97
N ALA A 46 -0.64 10.12 16.72
CA ALA A 46 -1.96 10.25 16.11
C ALA A 46 -2.54 8.93 15.60
N PHE A 47 -1.68 7.98 15.20
CA PHE A 47 -2.08 6.70 14.62
C PHE A 47 -1.58 5.52 15.47
N PRO A 48 -2.49 4.76 16.12
CA PRO A 48 -2.09 3.70 17.05
C PRO A 48 -1.54 2.44 16.36
N ASP A 49 -1.84 2.22 15.07
CA ASP A 49 -1.40 1.03 14.33
C ASP A 49 -1.22 1.26 12.82
N GLU A 50 -0.54 0.33 12.16
CA GLU A 50 -0.24 0.38 10.72
C GLU A 50 -1.49 0.34 9.81
N ASN A 51 -2.59 -0.28 10.23
CA ASN A 51 -3.82 -0.33 9.44
C ASN A 51 -4.43 1.08 9.40
N SER A 52 -4.48 1.78 10.53
CA SER A 52 -5.02 3.14 10.62
C SER A 52 -4.28 4.13 9.71
N VAL A 53 -2.94 4.05 9.66
CA VAL A 53 -2.11 4.86 8.76
C VAL A 53 -2.41 4.55 7.29
N ASN A 54 -2.42 3.26 6.95
CA ASN A 54 -2.63 2.82 5.57
C ASN A 54 -4.04 3.15 5.06
N GLU A 55 -5.06 3.06 5.90
CA GLU A 55 -6.41 3.49 5.55
C GLU A 55 -6.49 4.99 5.29
N ALA A 56 -5.86 5.82 6.13
CA ALA A 56 -5.80 7.26 5.94
C ALA A 56 -5.12 7.63 4.60
N LEU A 57 -3.97 7.02 4.31
CA LEU A 57 -3.25 7.25 3.05
C LEU A 57 -4.06 6.79 1.83
N ARG A 58 -4.75 5.64 1.91
CA ARG A 58 -5.65 5.18 0.84
C ARG A 58 -6.83 6.14 0.64
N GLY A 59 -7.37 6.69 1.73
CA GLY A 59 -8.39 7.74 1.67
C GLY A 59 -7.90 8.97 0.91
N LEU A 60 -6.71 9.46 1.26
CA LEU A 60 -6.08 10.60 0.58
C LEU A 60 -5.85 10.32 -0.92
N LEU A 61 -5.41 9.12 -1.28
CA LEU A 61 -5.26 8.71 -2.68
C LEU A 61 -6.58 8.77 -3.45
N LYS A 62 -7.70 8.32 -2.86
CA LYS A 62 -9.02 8.41 -3.50
C LYS A 62 -9.43 9.86 -3.76
N VAL A 63 -9.23 10.74 -2.79
CA VAL A 63 -9.52 12.17 -2.94
C VAL A 63 -8.67 12.79 -4.04
N ALA A 64 -7.36 12.49 -4.05
CA ALA A 64 -6.45 12.96 -5.09
C ALA A 64 -6.83 12.45 -6.49
N GLN A 65 -7.24 11.19 -6.61
CA GLN A 65 -7.70 10.63 -7.89
C GLN A 65 -8.98 11.32 -8.39
N GLN A 66 -9.91 11.63 -7.49
CA GLN A 66 -11.15 12.34 -7.83
C GLN A 66 -10.86 13.78 -8.28
N SER A 67 -9.96 14.49 -7.60
CA SER A 67 -9.60 15.86 -7.99
C SER A 67 -8.87 15.92 -9.33
N ILE A 68 -7.93 15.00 -9.59
CA ILE A 68 -7.22 14.89 -10.87
C ILE A 68 -8.18 14.44 -12.00
N GLY A 69 -9.12 13.53 -11.70
CA GLY A 69 -10.14 13.07 -12.65
C GLY A 69 -11.12 14.16 -13.08
N LEU A 70 -11.54 15.04 -12.17
CA LEU A 70 -12.36 16.22 -12.48
C LEU A 70 -11.63 17.24 -13.35
N MET A 71 -10.30 17.24 -13.34
CA MET A 71 -9.46 18.17 -14.09
C MET A 71 -9.16 17.70 -15.53
N LYS A 72 -9.51 16.45 -15.90
CA LYS A 72 -9.58 16.04 -17.32
C LYS A 72 -10.76 16.75 -17.99
N ARG A 73 -10.46 17.91 -18.59
CA ARG A 73 -11.36 18.74 -19.41
C ARG A 73 -12.35 17.87 -20.20
N PRO A 74 -13.65 18.20 -20.24
CA PRO A 74 -14.54 17.61 -21.23
C PRO A 74 -14.11 18.12 -22.60
N SER A 75 -13.26 17.36 -23.29
CA SER A 75 -12.98 17.55 -24.71
C SER A 75 -14.19 17.06 -25.50
N GLY A 76 -15.23 17.88 -25.56
CA GLY A 76 -16.49 17.44 -26.15
C GLY A 76 -17.55 18.53 -26.30
N ARG A 77 -17.17 19.78 -26.55
CA ARG A 77 -18.10 20.78 -27.10
C ARG A 77 -17.67 21.19 -28.51
N ARG A 78 -18.10 20.38 -29.49
CA ARG A 78 -18.36 20.82 -30.88
C ARG A 78 -19.14 19.74 -31.64
N ALA A 79 -20.39 19.54 -31.23
CA ALA A 79 -21.38 18.78 -31.99
C ALA A 79 -22.71 19.56 -32.05
N TRP A 80 -22.62 20.82 -32.48
CA TRP A 80 -23.77 21.63 -32.90
C TRP A 80 -23.37 22.39 -34.17
N ARG A 81 -23.30 21.66 -35.27
CA ARG A 81 -23.51 22.16 -36.63
C ARG A 81 -24.44 21.12 -37.25
N ASN A 82 -25.42 21.58 -38.03
CA ASN A 82 -26.51 20.80 -38.63
C ASN A 82 -27.81 20.81 -37.81
N ALA A 83 -28.17 21.97 -37.26
CA ALA A 83 -29.58 22.32 -37.14
C ALA A 83 -29.83 23.49 -38.10
N SER A 84 -30.88 23.33 -38.91
CA SER A 84 -31.54 24.36 -39.71
C SER A 84 -30.90 24.66 -41.06
N GLY A 85 -31.57 24.15 -42.10
CA GLY A 85 -31.57 24.81 -43.40
C GLY A 85 -31.95 26.28 -43.23
N PHE A 86 -31.21 27.14 -43.90
CA PHE A 86 -31.66 28.49 -44.21
C PHE A 86 -31.29 28.75 -45.67
N VAL A 87 -32.31 29.20 -46.37
CA VAL A 87 -32.47 29.34 -47.81
C VAL A 87 -31.72 30.57 -48.31
N ARG A 88 -31.31 30.49 -49.59
CA ARG A 88 -30.75 31.52 -50.50
C ARG A 88 -29.23 31.59 -50.60
#